data_AF-A0A2K9LAH9-F1
#
_entry.id   AF-A0A2K9LAH9-F1
#
_cell.length_a   1.000
_cell.length_b   1.000
_cell.length_c   1.000
_cell.angle_alpha   90.00
_cell.angle_beta   90.00
_cell.angle_gamma   90.00
#
_symmetry.space_group_name_H-M   'P 1'
#
loop_
_entity.id
_entity.type
_entity.pdbx_description
1 polymer ?
#
loop_
_entity_poly.entity_id
_entity_poly.type
_entity_poly.pdbx_seq_one_letter_code
_entity_poly.pdbx_strand_id
1 'polypeptide(L)'
;MPTRKISQIIRNQRILTAPASVTVRQACRKMVDHRVGAVMVVDQDGRLTGIFTERDALARVLAVGLDPDTTLLEAVMTAQPTTISPERPLGHALHLMYDGGFRHVPVVENGRPVGMVSARDALGPELAAFENELEQRELITALL
;
A
#
# COMPACT_ATOMS: atom_id res chain seq x y z
N MET A 1 11.61 -16.39 -1.60
CA MET A 1 10.50 -15.50 -1.19
C MET A 1 10.92 -14.34 -0.29
N PRO A 2 11.58 -14.52 0.89
CA PRO A 2 11.94 -13.38 1.76
C PRO A 2 13.20 -12.59 1.34
N THR A 3 14.06 -13.18 0.50
CA THR A 3 15.38 -12.62 0.14
C THR A 3 15.37 -11.65 -1.03
N ARG A 4 14.27 -11.56 -1.79
CA ARG A 4 14.12 -10.60 -2.90
C ARG A 4 14.24 -9.18 -2.36
N LYS A 5 14.95 -8.30 -3.08
CA LYS A 5 15.02 -6.89 -2.69
C LYS A 5 13.69 -6.20 -2.91
N ILE A 6 13.32 -5.31 -2.01
CA ILE A 6 12.09 -4.51 -2.12
C ILE A 6 12.07 -3.70 -3.42
N SER A 7 13.21 -3.18 -3.88
CA SER A 7 13.35 -2.48 -5.16
C SER A 7 12.88 -3.31 -6.37
N GLN A 8 12.96 -4.64 -6.29
CA GLN A 8 12.45 -5.55 -7.33
C GLN A 8 10.94 -5.78 -7.23
N ILE A 9 10.35 -5.59 -6.06
CA ILE A 9 8.90 -5.69 -5.82
C ILE A 9 8.19 -4.44 -6.35
N ILE A 10 8.73 -3.26 -6.05
CA ILE A 10 8.08 -1.98 -6.35
C ILE A 10 8.45 -1.40 -7.72
N ARG A 11 9.28 -2.07 -8.53
CA ARG A 11 9.91 -1.52 -9.76
C ARG A 11 8.93 -0.85 -10.72
N ASN A 12 7.73 -1.40 -10.89
CA ASN A 12 6.70 -0.90 -11.82
C ASN A 12 5.47 -0.35 -11.10
N GLN A 13 5.60 -0.08 -9.80
CA GLN A 13 4.48 0.37 -9.00
C GLN A 13 4.13 1.82 -9.33
N ARG A 14 2.85 2.09 -9.58
CA ARG A 14 2.33 3.45 -9.61
C ARG A 14 2.17 3.94 -8.18
N ILE A 15 3.05 4.84 -7.77
CA ILE A 15 3.08 5.37 -6.41
C ILE A 15 1.86 6.28 -6.22
N LEU A 16 1.02 5.95 -5.22
CA LEU A 16 -0.09 6.81 -4.83
C LEU A 16 0.29 7.66 -3.62
N THR A 17 0.33 8.97 -3.83
CA THR A 17 0.52 9.96 -2.76
C THR A 17 -0.62 10.99 -2.73
N ALA A 18 -0.80 11.64 -1.58
CA ALA A 18 -1.71 12.77 -1.42
C ALA A 18 -1.18 13.75 -0.36
N PRO A 19 -1.51 15.05 -0.45
CA PRO A 19 -1.24 15.98 0.65
C PRO A 19 -2.20 15.73 1.82
N ALA A 20 -1.78 16.13 3.03
CA ALA A 20 -2.57 15.91 4.26
C ALA A 20 -3.91 16.69 4.28
N SER A 21 -4.03 17.71 3.43
CA SER A 21 -5.21 18.57 3.28
C SER A 21 -6.30 18.00 2.37
N VAL A 22 -6.13 16.83 1.75
CA VAL A 22 -7.23 16.19 1.01
C VAL A 22 -8.22 15.54 1.96
N THR A 23 -9.47 15.45 1.53
CA THR A 23 -10.52 14.78 2.31
C THR A 23 -10.36 13.26 2.25
N VAL A 24 -10.90 12.57 3.26
CA VAL A 24 -10.96 11.11 3.29
C VAL A 24 -11.65 10.57 2.03
N ARG A 25 -12.78 11.16 1.58
CA ARG A 25 -13.44 10.70 0.36
C ARG A 25 -12.55 10.81 -0.87
N GLN A 26 -11.85 11.92 -1.04
CA GLN A 26 -10.93 12.11 -2.17
C GLN A 26 -9.80 11.07 -2.15
N ALA A 27 -9.23 10.80 -0.97
CA ALA A 27 -8.21 9.78 -0.79
C ALA A 27 -8.74 8.38 -1.13
N CYS A 28 -9.90 8.00 -0.60
CA CYS A 28 -10.54 6.71 -0.88
C CYS A 28 -10.87 6.52 -2.37
N ARG A 29 -11.35 7.57 -3.06
CA ARG A 29 -11.56 7.51 -4.52
C ARG A 29 -10.25 7.22 -5.26
N LYS A 30 -9.19 7.95 -4.93
CA LYS A 30 -7.86 7.69 -5.51
C LYS A 30 -7.38 6.27 -5.24
N MET A 31 -7.58 5.75 -4.03
CA MET A 31 -7.23 4.38 -3.66
C MET A 31 -7.97 3.35 -4.52
N VAL A 32 -9.28 3.52 -4.73
CA VAL A 32 -10.10 2.67 -5.60
C VAL A 32 -9.62 2.73 -7.04
N ASP A 33 -9.41 3.94 -7.58
CA ASP A 33 -8.97 4.14 -8.97
C ASP A 33 -7.61 3.48 -9.23
N HIS A 34 -6.72 3.49 -8.23
CA HIS A 34 -5.39 2.88 -8.30
C HIS A 34 -5.39 1.41 -7.88
N ARG A 35 -6.52 0.86 -7.42
CA ARG A 35 -6.68 -0.51 -6.90
C ARG A 35 -5.69 -0.83 -5.76
N VAL A 36 -5.51 0.11 -4.83
CA VAL A 36 -4.61 -0.01 -3.68
C VAL A 36 -5.35 0.20 -2.36
N GLY A 37 -4.89 -0.46 -1.30
CA GLY A 37 -5.48 -0.39 0.05
C GLY A 37 -4.89 0.68 0.97
N ALA A 38 -3.97 1.51 0.46
CA ALA A 38 -3.36 2.59 1.23
C ALA A 38 -2.84 3.73 0.34
N VAL A 39 -2.73 4.92 0.92
CA VAL A 39 -2.13 6.12 0.33
C VAL A 39 -1.05 6.68 1.26
N MET A 40 0.07 7.09 0.69
CA MET A 40 1.13 7.80 1.42
C MET A 40 0.82 9.29 1.45
N VAL A 41 0.88 9.88 2.64
CA VAL A 41 0.66 11.31 2.83
C VAL A 41 2.01 12.02 2.79
N VAL A 42 2.08 13.09 1.99
CA VAL A 42 3.32 13.85 1.78
C VAL A 42 3.15 15.34 2.07
N ASP A 43 4.24 16.01 2.41
CA ASP A 43 4.31 17.47 2.48
C ASP A 43 4.49 18.11 1.09
N GLN A 44 4.65 19.44 1.08
CA GLN A 44 4.84 20.24 -0.14
C GLN A 44 6.16 19.91 -0.86
N ASP A 45 7.17 19.43 -0.13
CA ASP A 45 8.47 19.03 -0.69
C ASP A 45 8.45 17.58 -1.22
N GLY A 46 7.35 16.86 -1.01
CA GLY A 46 7.17 15.46 -1.39
C GLY A 46 7.81 14.48 -0.41
N ARG A 47 8.07 14.89 0.83
CA ARG A 47 8.57 14.01 1.90
C ARG A 47 7.40 13.31 2.58
N LEU A 48 7.61 12.07 3.01
CA LEU A 48 6.59 11.29 3.68
C LEU A 48 6.28 11.88 5.07
N THR A 49 5.01 12.19 5.32
CA THR A 49 4.52 12.68 6.62
C THR A 49 3.53 11.72 7.27
N GLY A 50 2.87 10.86 6.49
CA GLY A 50 1.86 9.94 7.01
C GLY A 50 1.50 8.80 6.08
N ILE A 51 0.63 7.91 6.55
CA ILE A 51 -0.05 6.89 5.75
C ILE A 51 -1.51 6.82 6.18
N PHE A 52 -2.40 6.63 5.21
CA PHE A 52 -3.82 6.35 5.44
C PHE A 52 -4.21 5.07 4.71
N THR A 53 -4.95 4.19 5.39
CA THR A 53 -5.32 2.85 4.89
C THR A 53 -6.82 2.60 4.96
N GLU A 54 -7.29 1.54 4.31
CA GLU A 54 -8.69 1.06 4.42
C GLU A 54 -9.12 0.86 5.88
N ARG A 55 -8.20 0.35 6.74
CA ARG A 55 -8.47 0.17 8.16
C ARG A 55 -8.71 1.50 8.87
N ASP A 56 -7.99 2.56 8.48
CA ASP A 56 -8.16 3.89 9.06
C ASP A 56 -9.51 4.49 8.63
N ALA A 57 -9.90 4.32 7.37
CA ALA A 57 -11.23 4.73 6.89
C ALA A 57 -12.35 4.06 7.70
N LEU A 58 -12.24 2.75 7.95
CA LEU A 58 -13.22 2.01 8.75
C LEU A 58 -13.20 2.45 10.22
N ALA A 59 -12.03 2.41 10.87
CA ALA A 59 -11.93 2.53 12.32
C ALA A 59 -11.94 3.98 12.84
N ARG A 60 -11.35 4.91 12.08
CA ARG A 60 -11.14 6.30 12.51
C ARG A 60 -12.09 7.29 11.88
N VAL A 61 -12.86 6.88 10.87
CA VAL A 61 -13.82 7.77 10.19
C VAL A 61 -15.22 7.19 10.31
N LEU A 62 -15.48 6.04 9.70
CA LEU A 62 -16.83 5.49 9.61
C LEU A 62 -17.37 4.99 10.95
N ALA A 63 -16.58 4.22 11.70
CA ALA A 63 -17.01 3.67 12.99
C ALA A 63 -17.28 4.73 14.07
N VAL A 64 -16.66 5.89 13.95
CA VAL A 64 -16.81 7.03 14.88
C VAL A 64 -17.79 8.09 14.37
N GLY A 65 -18.38 7.91 13.18
CA GLY A 65 -19.40 8.80 12.62
C GLY A 65 -18.87 10.13 12.06
N LEU A 66 -17.60 10.19 11.68
CA LEU A 66 -17.06 11.38 11.01
C LEU A 66 -17.50 11.41 9.53
N ASP A 67 -17.75 12.62 9.03
CA ASP A 67 -18.10 12.83 7.62
C ASP A 67 -16.83 12.78 6.74
N PRO A 68 -16.70 11.80 5.82
CA PRO A 68 -15.53 11.67 4.95
C PRO A 68 -15.41 12.77 3.89
N ASP A 69 -16.48 13.53 3.63
CA ASP A 69 -16.47 14.63 2.69
C ASP A 69 -15.82 15.91 3.26
N THR A 70 -15.74 16.02 4.59
CA THR A 70 -15.15 17.17 5.29
C THR A 70 -13.94 16.82 6.15
N THR A 71 -13.79 15.56 6.56
CA THR A 71 -12.64 15.08 7.34
C THR A 71 -11.38 15.02 6.47
N LEU A 72 -10.31 15.69 6.89
CA LEU A 72 -9.02 15.73 6.21
C LEU A 72 -8.13 14.55 6.62
N LEU A 73 -7.21 14.14 5.75
CA LEU A 73 -6.26 13.08 6.05
C LEU A 73 -5.40 13.40 7.28
N GLU A 74 -4.98 14.64 7.48
CA GLU A 74 -4.16 15.04 8.63
C GLU A 74 -4.76 14.64 9.98
N ALA A 75 -6.09 14.61 10.09
CA ALA A 75 -6.80 14.31 11.33
C ALA A 75 -6.86 12.80 11.62
N VAL A 76 -6.72 11.95 10.61
CA VAL A 76 -7.02 10.51 10.72
C VAL A 76 -5.91 9.59 10.22
N MET A 77 -4.89 10.12 9.53
CA MET A 77 -3.73 9.35 9.10
C MET A 77 -2.88 8.86 10.28
N THR A 78 -2.06 7.85 10.05
CA THR A 78 -0.95 7.55 10.95
C THR A 78 0.23 8.44 10.56
N ALA A 79 0.56 9.40 11.41
CA ALA A 79 1.71 10.29 11.21
C ALA A 79 3.03 9.54 11.43
N GLN A 80 4.08 9.92 10.69
CA GLN A 80 5.44 9.36 10.81
C GLN A 80 5.44 7.81 10.85
N PRO A 81 4.89 7.14 9.83
CA PRO A 81 4.76 5.69 9.84
C PRO A 81 6.12 5.01 9.80
N THR A 82 6.17 3.76 10.26
CA THR A 82 7.32 2.89 10.03
C THR A 82 7.59 2.77 8.53
N THR A 83 8.84 2.95 8.12
CA THR A 83 9.27 2.89 6.72
C THR A 83 10.35 1.83 6.52
N ILE A 84 10.61 1.49 5.25
CA ILE A 84 11.70 0.58 4.89
C ILE A 84 12.47 1.09 3.67
N SER A 85 13.76 0.77 3.61
CA SER A 85 14.61 1.07 2.45
C SER A 85 14.34 0.09 1.30
N PRO A 86 14.41 0.54 0.03
CA PRO A 86 14.25 -0.33 -1.14
C PRO A 86 15.33 -1.42 -1.25
N GLU A 87 16.47 -1.24 -0.59
CA GLU A 87 17.58 -2.20 -0.61
C GLU A 87 17.42 -3.36 0.37
N ARG A 88 16.44 -3.28 1.27
CA ARG A 88 16.16 -4.35 2.24
C ARG A 88 15.49 -5.55 1.55
N PRO A 89 15.70 -6.78 2.08
CA PRO A 89 14.92 -7.94 1.66
C PRO A 89 13.44 -7.80 2.04
N LEU A 90 12.55 -8.35 1.22
CA LEU A 90 11.10 -8.36 1.46
C LEU A 90 10.73 -8.94 2.83
N GLY A 91 11.46 -9.95 3.32
CA GLY A 91 11.22 -10.57 4.63
C GLY A 91 11.26 -9.56 5.79
N HIS A 92 12.04 -8.48 5.67
CA HIS A 92 12.04 -7.41 6.68
C HIS A 92 10.71 -6.66 6.71
N ALA A 93 10.11 -6.38 5.55
CA ALA A 93 8.79 -5.75 5.49
C ALA A 93 7.72 -6.67 6.10
N LEU A 94 7.79 -7.97 5.84
CA LEU A 94 6.85 -8.95 6.42
C LEU A 94 6.96 -9.02 7.94
N HIS A 95 8.18 -8.98 8.48
CA HIS A 95 8.40 -8.93 9.91
C HIS A 95 7.82 -7.65 10.53
N LEU A 96 8.06 -6.48 9.92
CA LEU A 96 7.46 -5.22 10.38
C LEU A 96 5.92 -5.28 10.38
N MET A 97 5.32 -5.87 9.34
CA MET A 97 3.87 -6.06 9.26
C MET A 97 3.34 -6.97 10.37
N TYR A 98 4.02 -8.07 10.65
CA TYR A 98 3.66 -9.01 11.71
C TYR A 98 3.73 -8.35 13.08
N ASP A 99 4.87 -7.73 13.41
CA ASP A 99 5.10 -7.10 14.72
C ASP A 99 4.19 -5.89 14.95
N GLY A 100 3.98 -5.08 13.90
CA GLY A 100 3.21 -3.84 13.98
C GLY A 100 1.70 -4.00 13.77
N GLY A 101 1.23 -5.18 13.39
CA GLY A 101 -0.20 -5.44 13.14
C GLY A 101 -0.79 -4.66 11.96
N PHE A 102 0.04 -4.26 10.99
CA PHE A 102 -0.36 -3.55 9.77
C PHE A 102 0.05 -4.33 8.52
N ARG A 103 -0.51 -3.96 7.36
CA ARG A 103 -0.32 -4.71 6.09
C ARG A 103 0.34 -3.91 4.99
N HIS A 104 0.71 -2.66 5.25
CA HIS A 104 1.31 -1.75 4.28
C HIS A 104 2.51 -1.06 4.93
N VAL A 105 3.64 -1.04 4.24
CA VAL A 105 4.88 -0.41 4.67
C VAL A 105 5.35 0.53 3.55
N PRO A 106 5.37 1.85 3.78
CA PRO A 106 5.99 2.81 2.88
C PRO A 106 7.46 2.47 2.63
N VAL A 107 7.86 2.46 1.36
CA VAL A 107 9.25 2.35 0.95
C VAL A 107 9.78 3.75 0.70
N VAL A 108 10.84 4.12 1.41
CA VAL A 108 11.36 5.49 1.43
C VAL A 108 12.85 5.50 1.15
N GLU A 109 13.28 6.46 0.33
CA GLU A 109 14.68 6.79 0.08
C GLU A 109 14.87 8.30 0.25
N ASN A 110 15.87 8.71 1.05
CA ASN A 110 16.15 10.13 1.33
C ASN A 110 14.93 10.94 1.84
N GLY A 111 14.01 10.28 2.54
CA GLY A 111 12.77 10.86 3.08
C GLY A 111 11.62 10.98 2.07
N ARG A 112 11.82 10.55 0.81
CA ARG A 112 10.80 10.58 -0.24
C ARG A 112 10.22 9.17 -0.47
N PRO A 113 8.91 9.04 -0.65
CA PRO A 113 8.31 7.78 -1.08
C PRO A 113 8.85 7.33 -2.44
N VAL A 114 9.31 6.08 -2.50
CA VAL A 114 9.72 5.41 -3.74
C VAL A 114 8.85 4.17 -4.06
N GLY A 115 7.96 3.81 -3.15
CA GLY A 115 6.98 2.75 -3.33
C GLY A 115 6.30 2.36 -2.02
N MET A 116 5.57 1.27 -2.06
CA MET A 116 4.88 0.67 -0.94
C MET A 116 4.96 -0.84 -1.07
N VAL A 117 5.26 -1.53 0.03
CA VAL A 117 5.12 -2.99 0.12
C VAL A 117 3.90 -3.29 0.95
N SER A 118 3.09 -4.22 0.47
CA SER A 118 1.88 -4.71 1.11
C SER A 118 1.99 -6.21 1.39
N ALA A 119 1.13 -6.72 2.27
CA ALA A 119 0.99 -8.16 2.48
C ALA A 119 0.60 -8.90 1.18
N ARG A 120 -0.04 -8.21 0.22
CA ARG A 120 -0.36 -8.78 -1.10
C ARG A 120 0.89 -9.05 -1.93
N ASP A 121 1.90 -8.20 -1.84
CA ASP A 121 3.16 -8.38 -2.56
C ASP A 121 3.93 -9.62 -2.09
N ALA A 122 3.70 -10.04 -0.84
CA ALA A 122 4.25 -11.27 -0.27
C ALA A 122 3.73 -12.53 -0.97
N LEU A 123 2.46 -12.49 -1.41
CA LEU A 123 1.78 -13.58 -2.11
C LEU A 123 2.05 -13.56 -3.62
N GLY A 124 2.76 -12.53 -4.12
CA GLY A 124 2.87 -12.24 -5.55
C GLY A 124 3.28 -13.43 -6.41
N PRO A 125 4.36 -14.17 -6.08
CA PRO A 125 4.79 -15.27 -6.93
C PRO A 125 3.89 -16.51 -6.83
N GLU A 126 3.32 -16.79 -5.66
CA GLU A 126 2.33 -17.86 -5.50
C GLU A 126 1.05 -17.54 -6.27
N LEU A 127 0.59 -16.27 -6.25
CA LEU A 127 -0.57 -15.83 -7.00
C LEU A 127 -0.32 -15.87 -8.51
N ALA A 128 0.85 -15.41 -8.98
CA ALA A 128 1.22 -15.48 -10.39
C ALA A 128 1.35 -16.95 -10.88
N ALA A 129 1.84 -17.85 -10.03
CA ALA A 129 1.88 -19.27 -10.35
C ALA A 129 0.46 -19.84 -10.50
N PHE A 130 -0.44 -19.46 -9.60
CA PHE A 130 -1.85 -19.87 -9.64
C PHE A 130 -2.59 -19.30 -10.87
N GLU A 131 -2.39 -18.03 -11.21
CA GLU A 131 -2.97 -17.39 -12.41
C GLU A 131 -2.53 -18.10 -13.69
N ASN A 132 -1.23 -18.38 -13.84
CA ASN A 132 -0.71 -19.14 -14.98
C ASN A 132 -1.33 -20.54 -15.07
N GLU A 133 -1.53 -21.22 -13.94
CA GLU A 133 -2.16 -22.54 -13.91
C GLU A 133 -3.62 -22.48 -14.39
N LEU A 134 -4.37 -21.45 -14.00
CA LEU A 134 -5.75 -21.25 -14.44
C LEU A 134 -5.83 -20.98 -15.95
N GLU A 135 -5.00 -20.08 -16.48
CA GLU A 135 -4.95 -19.79 -17.92
C GLU A 135 -4.60 -21.04 -18.74
N GLN A 136 -3.66 -21.85 -18.25
CA GLN A 136 -3.27 -23.08 -18.93
C GLN A 136 -4.40 -24.12 -18.96
N ARG A 137 -5.22 -24.20 -17.90
CA ARG A 137 -6.41 -25.07 -17.85
C ARG A 137 -7.51 -24.58 -18.80
N GLU A 138 -7.73 -23.28 -18.91
CA GLU A 138 -8.70 -22.70 -19.85
C GLU A 138 -8.29 -22.97 -21.30
N LEU A 139 -7.01 -22.79 -21.64
CA LEU A 139 -6.46 -23.08 -22.97
C LEU A 139 -6.61 -24.56 -23.35
N ILE A 140 -6.33 -25.49 -22.43
CA ILE A 140 -6.50 -26.93 -22.69
C ILE A 140 -7.98 -27.27 -22.92
N THR A 141 -8.88 -26.69 -22.13
CA THR A 141 -10.33 -26.93 -22.26
C THR A 141 -10.89 -26.36 -23.57
N ALA A 142 -10.35 -25.24 -24.07
CA ALA A 142 -10.76 -24.62 -25.32
C ALA A 142 -10.25 -25.36 -26.59
N LEU A 143 -9.29 -26.27 -26.44
CA LEU A 143 -8.71 -27.07 -27.53
C LEU A 143 -9.30 -28.48 -27.66
N LEU A 144 -10.20 -28.87 -26.75
CA LEU A 144 -10.93 -30.16 -26.73
C LEU A 144 -12.40 -29.95 -27.12
#